data_AF-A0A2G6MW29-F1
#
_entry.id   AF-A0A2G6MW29-F1
#
_cell.length_a   1.000
_cell.length_b   1.000
_cell.length_c   1.000
_cell.angle_alpha   90.00
_cell.angle_beta   90.00
_cell.angle_gamma   90.00
#
_symmetry.space_group_name_H-M   'P 1'
#
loop_
_entity.id
_entity.type
_entity.pdbx_description
1 polymer ?
#
loop_
_entity_poly.entity_id
_entity_poly.type
_entity_poly.pdbx_seq_one_letter_code
_entity_poly.pdbx_strand_id
1 'polypeptide(L)'
;AVAGMLNLLNPAAVIFGGELTRLGDLLLEPVRETIRTRTLVDSVAAAEIHVSSLGPRSVAVGAATLILKAALEDSRIFPKIPTARENPDTTPR
;
A
#
# COMPACT_ATOMS: atom_id res chain seq x y z
N ALA A 1 -13.30 15.90 -1.17
CA ALA A 1 -13.32 14.44 -0.96
C ALA A 1 -12.73 14.06 0.40
N VAL A 2 -11.44 14.33 0.67
CA VAL A 2 -10.73 13.88 1.89
C VAL A 2 -11.42 14.26 3.20
N ALA A 3 -11.84 15.51 3.39
CA ALA A 3 -12.56 15.93 4.61
C ALA A 3 -13.86 15.15 4.86
N GLY A 4 -14.60 14.80 3.79
CA GLY A 4 -15.80 13.97 3.91
C GLY A 4 -15.48 12.54 4.33
N MET A 5 -14.42 11.96 3.80
CA MET A 5 -13.92 10.63 4.20
C MET A 5 -13.48 10.61 5.66
N LEU A 6 -12.75 11.64 6.08
CA LEU A 6 -12.32 11.82 7.46
C LEU A 6 -13.52 11.89 8.42
N ASN A 7 -14.54 12.70 8.11
CA ASN A 7 -15.75 12.80 8.93
C ASN A 7 -16.51 11.47 9.03
N LEU A 8 -16.52 10.66 7.97
CA LEU A 8 -17.30 9.43 7.92
C LEU A 8 -16.58 8.22 8.55
N LEU A 9 -15.28 8.10 8.33
CA LEU A 9 -14.50 6.93 8.72
C LEU A 9 -13.68 7.13 9.98
N ASN A 10 -13.42 8.37 10.38
CA ASN A 10 -12.54 8.75 11.49
C ASN A 10 -11.24 7.91 11.57
N PRO A 11 -10.44 7.86 10.49
CA PRO A 11 -9.24 7.03 10.46
C PRO A 11 -8.14 7.65 11.33
N ALA A 12 -7.24 6.82 11.84
CA ALA A 12 -6.05 7.29 12.56
C ALA A 12 -5.03 8.00 11.64
N ALA A 13 -4.99 7.64 10.35
CA ALA A 13 -4.04 8.21 9.39
C ALA A 13 -4.58 8.21 7.95
N VAL A 14 -4.08 9.15 7.15
CA VAL A 14 -4.29 9.26 5.70
C VAL A 14 -2.93 9.31 5.01
N ILE A 15 -2.69 8.34 4.12
CA ILE A 15 -1.45 8.26 3.35
C ILE A 15 -1.74 8.58 1.88
N PHE A 16 -1.12 9.63 1.36
CA PHE A 16 -1.18 9.98 -0.06
C PHE A 16 -0.12 9.20 -0.84
N GLY A 17 -0.52 8.60 -1.96
CA GLY A 17 0.35 7.87 -2.88
C GLY A 17 0.23 8.38 -4.32
N GLY A 18 1.12 7.91 -5.18
CA GLY A 18 1.13 8.25 -6.61
C GLY A 18 1.95 9.49 -6.95
N GLU A 19 1.93 9.87 -8.23
CA GLU A 19 2.86 10.86 -8.80
C GLU A 19 2.75 12.27 -8.19
N LEU A 20 1.56 12.64 -7.72
CA LEU A 20 1.27 13.94 -7.10
C LEU A 20 2.01 14.14 -5.78
N THR A 21 2.42 13.07 -5.11
CA THR A 21 3.08 13.18 -3.80
C THR A 21 4.48 13.80 -3.89
N ARG A 22 5.07 13.88 -5.09
CA ARG A 22 6.32 14.61 -5.35
C ARG A 22 6.22 16.10 -5.06
N LEU A 23 5.01 16.65 -5.01
CA LEU A 23 4.76 18.05 -4.67
C LEU A 23 4.97 18.33 -3.17
N GLY A 24 5.09 17.31 -2.31
CA GLY A 24 5.40 17.46 -0.89
C GLY A 24 4.45 18.44 -0.19
N ASP A 25 5.00 19.44 0.50
CA ASP A 25 4.22 20.43 1.25
C ASP A 25 3.32 21.30 0.38
N LEU A 26 3.66 21.53 -0.89
CA LEU A 26 2.79 22.26 -1.82
C LEU A 26 1.44 21.54 -2.03
N LEU A 27 1.42 20.21 -1.89
CA LEU A 27 0.19 19.42 -1.87
C LEU A 27 -0.39 19.31 -0.46
N LEU A 28 0.45 19.08 0.55
CA LEU A 28 -0.02 18.77 1.90
C LEU A 28 -0.58 19.97 2.65
N GLU A 29 -0.03 21.18 2.48
CA GLU A 29 -0.53 22.39 3.15
C GLU A 29 -1.99 22.70 2.76
N PRO A 30 -2.36 22.80 1.46
CA PRO A 30 -3.76 23.03 1.07
C PRO A 30 -4.71 21.93 1.57
N VAL A 31 -4.23 20.68 1.61
CA VAL A 31 -5.01 19.53 2.10
C VAL A 31 -5.27 19.68 3.61
N ARG A 32 -4.22 19.96 4.40
CA ARG A 32 -4.34 20.19 5.85
C ARG A 32 -5.29 21.34 6.15
N GLU A 33 -5.18 22.44 5.41
CA GLU A 33 -6.07 23.60 5.57
C GLU A 33 -7.53 23.28 5.23
N THR A 34 -7.75 22.56 4.13
CA THR A 34 -9.10 22.11 3.74
C THR A 34 -9.70 21.18 4.80
N ILE A 35 -8.89 20.34 5.43
CA ILE A 35 -9.34 19.42 6.47
C ILE A 35 -9.73 20.21 7.73
N ARG A 36 -8.88 21.12 8.20
CA ARG A 36 -9.17 21.99 9.35
C ARG A 36 -10.46 22.78 9.17
N THR A 37 -10.72 23.29 7.97
CA THR A 37 -11.88 24.14 7.69
C THR A 37 -13.18 23.37 7.38
N ARG A 38 -13.11 22.07 7.08
CA ARG A 38 -14.27 21.28 6.60
C ARG A 38 -14.57 20.01 7.40
N THR A 39 -13.82 19.72 8.45
CA THR A 39 -14.13 18.61 9.37
C THR A 39 -15.03 19.06 10.51
N LEU A 40 -15.94 18.18 10.94
CA LEU A 40 -17.01 18.52 11.87
C LEU A 40 -16.62 18.40 13.35
N VAL A 41 -15.50 17.70 13.65
CA VAL A 41 -15.08 17.37 15.01
C VAL A 41 -13.56 17.41 15.09
N ASP A 42 -13.01 18.01 16.15
CA ASP A 42 -11.55 18.14 16.36
C ASP A 42 -10.81 16.78 16.40
N SER A 43 -11.47 15.71 16.86
CA SER A 43 -10.91 14.35 16.85
C SER A 43 -10.59 13.85 15.44
N VAL A 44 -11.32 14.32 14.44
CA VAL A 44 -11.10 13.97 13.03
C VAL A 44 -9.94 14.77 12.44
N ALA A 45 -9.68 15.96 12.98
CA ALA A 45 -8.51 16.78 12.66
C ALA A 45 -7.20 16.22 13.23
N ALA A 46 -7.26 15.24 14.14
CA ALA A 46 -6.10 14.55 14.69
C ALA A 46 -5.53 13.42 13.80
N ALA A 47 -6.24 13.05 12.73
CA ALA A 47 -5.76 12.05 11.79
C ALA A 47 -4.40 12.47 11.20
N GLU A 48 -3.40 11.60 11.28
CA GLU A 48 -2.07 11.90 10.76
C GLU A 48 -2.07 11.92 9.23
N ILE A 49 -1.43 12.92 8.63
CA ILE A 49 -1.39 13.07 7.18
C ILE A 49 0.03 12.92 6.66
N HIS A 50 0.25 11.87 5.87
CA HIS A 50 1.55 11.47 5.36
C HIS A 50 1.57 11.33 3.84
N VAL A 51 2.76 11.47 3.27
CA VAL A 51 3.07 11.03 1.91
C VAL A 51 3.75 9.66 1.99
N SER A 52 3.33 8.74 1.12
CA SER A 52 3.97 7.44 0.98
C SER A 52 5.44 7.55 0.57
N SER A 53 6.32 6.90 1.32
CA SER A 53 7.76 6.79 1.00
C SER A 53 8.08 5.78 -0.11
N LEU A 54 7.09 5.02 -0.58
CA LEU A 54 7.27 3.97 -1.60
C LEU A 54 7.45 4.56 -3.01
N GLY A 55 6.98 5.79 -3.22
CA GLY A 55 7.10 6.50 -4.50
C GLY A 55 6.53 5.69 -5.68
N PRO A 56 7.21 5.69 -6.84
CA PRO A 56 6.74 4.98 -8.05
C PRO A 56 6.60 3.46 -7.87
N ARG A 57 7.25 2.87 -6.87
CA ARG A 57 7.21 1.44 -6.61
C ARG A 57 6.00 1.00 -5.79
N SER A 58 5.20 1.94 -5.28
CA SER A 58 4.03 1.66 -4.44
C SER A 58 3.10 0.57 -5.01
N VAL A 59 2.80 0.64 -6.31
CA VAL A 59 1.96 -0.35 -6.99
C VAL A 59 2.63 -1.73 -7.04
N ALA A 60 3.89 -1.80 -7.47
CA ALA A 60 4.63 -3.05 -7.58
C ALA A 60 4.81 -3.73 -6.21
N VAL A 61 5.13 -2.94 -5.17
CA VAL A 61 5.25 -3.43 -3.80
C VAL A 61 3.91 -3.95 -3.28
N GLY A 62 2.81 -3.24 -3.54
CA GLY A 62 1.46 -3.69 -3.17
C GLY A 62 1.10 -5.01 -3.86
N ALA A 63 1.33 -5.12 -5.17
CA ALA A 63 1.07 -6.34 -5.93
C ALA A 63 1.90 -7.52 -5.40
N ALA A 64 3.20 -7.34 -5.18
CA ALA A 64 4.06 -8.38 -4.61
C ALA A 64 3.61 -8.78 -3.19
N THR A 65 3.18 -7.82 -2.37
CA THR A 65 2.66 -8.07 -1.01
C THR A 65 1.40 -8.92 -1.04
N LEU A 66 0.49 -8.68 -1.99
CA LEU A 66 -0.74 -9.47 -2.14
C LEU A 66 -0.42 -10.93 -2.50
N ILE A 67 0.50 -11.15 -3.45
CA ILE A 67 0.93 -12.52 -3.81
C ILE A 67 1.63 -13.19 -2.63
N LEU A 68 2.52 -12.47 -1.92
CA LEU A 68 3.20 -13.00 -0.76
C LEU A 68 2.20 -13.37 0.35
N LYS A 69 1.22 -12.51 0.63
CA LYS A 69 0.16 -12.79 1.61
C LYS A 69 -0.62 -14.05 1.24
N ALA A 70 -1.03 -14.18 -0.02
CA ALA A 70 -1.74 -15.37 -0.50
C ALA A 70 -0.87 -16.63 -0.36
N ALA A 71 0.41 -16.56 -0.71
CA ALA A 71 1.33 -17.70 -0.61
C ALA A 71 1.65 -18.09 0.85
N LEU A 72 1.67 -17.12 1.77
CA LEU A 72 1.82 -17.39 3.20
C LEU A 72 0.55 -18.01 3.80
N GLU A 73 -0.63 -17.66 3.28
CA GLU A 73 -1.91 -18.28 3.68
C GLU A 73 -2.07 -19.70 3.11
N ASP A 74 -1.62 -19.94 1.87
CA ASP A 74 -1.57 -21.24 1.23
C ASP A 74 -0.19 -21.51 0.63
N SER A 75 0.63 -22.27 1.37
CA SER A 75 2.02 -22.56 1.01
C SER A 75 2.18 -23.34 -0.30
N ARG A 76 1.11 -23.89 -0.88
CA ARG A 76 1.15 -24.56 -2.19
C ARG A 76 1.27 -23.59 -3.35
N ILE A 77 0.98 -22.30 -3.13
CA ILE A 77 1.11 -21.24 -4.13
C ILE A 77 2.59 -20.88 -4.36
N PHE A 78 3.48 -21.19 -3.41
CA PHE A 78 4.90 -21.03 -3.65
C PHE A 78 5.33 -21.95 -4.79
N PRO A 79 6.05 -21.42 -5.79
CA PRO A 79 6.64 -22.26 -6.82
C PRO A 79 7.54 -23.29 -6.12
N LYS A 80 7.32 -24.57 -6.42
CA LYS A 80 8.21 -25.64 -5.95
C LYS A 80 9.62 -25.29 -6.40
N ILE A 81 10.53 -25.11 -5.46
CA ILE A 81 11.95 -24.94 -5.78
C ILE A 81 12.33 -26.19 -6.57
N PRO A 82 12.81 -26.07 -7.83
CA PRO A 82 13.24 -27.22 -8.60
C PRO A 82 14.29 -27.96 -7.79
N THR A 83 13.93 -29.13 -7.27
CA THR A 83 14.89 -30.02 -6.65
C THR A 83 15.83 -30.43 -7.76
N ALA A 84 17.06 -29.92 -7.73
CA ALA A 84 18.12 -30.24 -8.68
C ALA A 84 18.58 -31.71 -8.52
N ARG A 85 17.68 -32.66 -8.81
CA ARG A 85 17.87 -34.11 -8.93
C ARG A 85 16.70 -34.72 -9.71
N GLU A 86 16.46 -34.27 -10.93
CA GLU A 86 15.74 -35.09 -11.90
C GLU A 86 16.79 -35.52 -12.93
N ASN A 87 17.34 -36.72 -12.70
CA ASN A 87 18.43 -37.31 -13.46
C ASN A 87 17.86 -37.79 -14.81
N PRO A 88 18.27 -37.25 -15.97
CA PRO A 88 17.64 -37.57 -17.25
C PRO A 88 18.11 -38.90 -17.88
N ASP A 89 18.51 -39.89 -17.09
CA ASP A 89 19.07 -41.14 -17.65
C ASP A 89 18.60 -42.39 -16.92
N THR A 90 17.42 -42.89 -17.30
CA THR A 90 17.10 -44.32 -17.28
C THR A 90 16.14 -44.65 -18.43
N THR A 91 16.68 -44.76 -19.65
CA THR A 91 16.00 -45.52 -20.72
C THR A 91 16.64 -46.91 -20.75
N PRO A 92 15.94 -48.00 -20.38
CA PRO A 92 16.49 -49.34 -20.56
C PRO A 92 16.53 -49.68 -22.06
N ARG A 93 17.68 -50.19 -22.50
CA ARG A 93 17.89 -50.77 -23.83
C ARG A 93 16.96 -51.94 -24.12
#